data_AF-A0A936FYW5-F1
#
_entry.id   AF-A0A936FYW5-F1
#
_cell.length_a   1.000
_cell.length_b   1.000
_cell.length_c   1.000
_cell.angle_alpha   90.00
_cell.angle_beta   90.00
_cell.angle_gamma   90.00
#
_symmetry.space_group_name_H-M   'P 1'
#
loop_
_entity.id
_entity.type
_entity.pdbx_description
1 polymer ?
#
loop_
_entity_poly.entity_id
_entity_poly.type
_entity_poly.pdbx_seq_one_letter_code
_entity_poly.pdbx_strand_id
1 'polypeptide(L)'
;MTVLLDYVLTPLARISAGKSGQVGNDRQIHTVLPGTAIRGALGAAWWRSPQHRYAGSDPQAVFDRLFAGAMTVGPAMPVNVGSTSAQARLIPLSWVKCKYPGQRCSREWHDQVASPRTECPTCGGALVTGKGWQVPPEWSLSTTRTALDKDGVAVDEQLYFTEGVAGQRV
;
A
#
# COMPACT_ATOMS: atom_id res chain seq x y z
N MET A 1 8.39 23.32 -15.64
CA MET A 1 7.36 23.71 -14.66
C MET A 1 6.66 22.43 -14.22
N THR A 2 6.69 22.12 -12.92
CA THR A 2 6.08 20.90 -12.37
C THR A 2 4.71 21.26 -11.83
N VAL A 3 3.67 20.53 -12.23
CA VAL A 3 2.32 20.67 -11.68
C VAL A 3 2.14 19.59 -10.62
N LEU A 4 1.73 19.98 -9.42
CA LEU A 4 1.41 19.07 -8.33
C LEU A 4 -0.10 19.03 -8.13
N LEU A 5 -0.65 17.82 -8.06
CA LEU A 5 -2.08 17.58 -7.88
C LEU A 5 -2.25 16.60 -6.72
N ASP A 6 -3.15 16.94 -5.81
CA ASP A 6 -3.59 16.03 -4.76
C ASP A 6 -4.84 15.28 -5.24
N TYR A 7 -4.93 13.99 -4.89
CA TYR A 7 -6.08 13.17 -5.20
C TYR A 7 -6.57 12.47 -3.94
N VAL A 8 -7.88 12.19 -3.91
CA VAL A 8 -8.53 11.45 -2.83
C VAL A 8 -9.34 10.31 -3.45
N LEU A 9 -9.10 9.10 -2.98
CA LEU A 9 -9.84 7.89 -3.33
C LEU A 9 -10.88 7.63 -2.23
N THR A 10 -12.16 7.69 -2.59
CA THR A 10 -13.25 7.30 -1.70
C THR A 10 -13.80 5.94 -2.16
N PRO A 11 -13.39 4.83 -1.54
CA PRO A 11 -13.92 3.52 -1.92
C PRO A 11 -15.42 3.43 -1.67
N LEU A 12 -16.15 2.97 -2.70
CA LEU A 12 -17.55 2.57 -2.56
C LEU A 12 -17.69 1.16 -1.97
N ALA A 13 -16.61 0.38 -1.97
CA ALA A 13 -16.51 -0.97 -1.45
C ALA A 13 -15.09 -1.27 -0.96
N ARG A 14 -14.91 -2.40 -0.26
CA ARG A 14 -13.59 -2.83 0.24
C ARG A 14 -12.57 -2.90 -0.90
N ILE A 15 -11.36 -2.39 -0.65
CA ILE A 15 -10.26 -2.43 -1.61
C ILE A 15 -9.38 -3.64 -1.32
N SER A 16 -9.07 -4.41 -2.35
CA SER A 16 -8.07 -5.48 -2.33
C SER A 16 -7.04 -5.21 -3.43
N ALA A 17 -5.86 -4.75 -3.06
CA ALA A 17 -4.73 -4.61 -3.95
C ALA A 17 -3.71 -5.70 -3.63
N GLY A 18 -3.75 -6.82 -4.35
CA GLY A 18 -2.90 -7.98 -4.07
C GLY A 18 -1.41 -7.63 -4.12
N LYS A 19 -0.68 -8.05 -3.09
CA LYS A 19 0.78 -8.05 -3.03
C LYS A 19 1.26 -9.40 -3.58
N SER A 20 2.41 -9.42 -4.25
CA SER A 20 2.94 -10.63 -4.91
C SER A 20 3.04 -11.84 -3.96
N GLY A 21 2.77 -13.03 -4.49
CA GLY A 21 2.96 -14.33 -3.84
C GLY A 21 1.75 -14.78 -3.03
N GLN A 22 1.09 -15.84 -3.50
CA GLN A 22 0.14 -16.61 -2.70
C GLN A 22 0.94 -17.65 -1.91
N VAL A 23 0.85 -17.62 -0.58
CA VAL A 23 1.43 -18.66 0.27
C VAL A 23 0.25 -19.40 0.91
N GLY A 24 -0.01 -20.63 0.45
CA GLY A 24 -1.22 -21.36 0.83
C GLY A 24 -2.48 -20.70 0.25
N ASN A 25 -3.48 -20.45 1.09
CA ASN A 25 -4.72 -19.75 0.69
C ASN A 25 -4.71 -18.25 1.00
N ASP A 26 -3.60 -17.74 1.55
CA ASP A 26 -3.47 -16.34 1.95
C ASP A 26 -2.97 -15.47 0.80
N ARG A 27 -3.73 -14.42 0.49
CA ARG A 27 -3.36 -13.37 -0.44
C ARG A 27 -3.13 -12.07 0.32
N GLN A 28 -1.86 -11.81 0.61
CA GLN A 28 -1.43 -10.53 1.17
C GLN A 28 -1.86 -9.37 0.27
N ILE A 29 -2.17 -8.24 0.89
CA ILE A 29 -2.48 -7.00 0.18
C ILE A 29 -1.48 -5.88 0.47
N HIS A 30 -1.51 -4.90 -0.42
CA HIS A 30 -0.98 -3.58 -0.20
C HIS A 30 -1.92 -2.82 0.74
N THR A 31 -1.46 -2.60 1.97
CA THR A 31 -2.12 -1.73 2.95
C THR A 31 -2.06 -0.24 2.59
N VAL A 32 -1.11 0.12 1.72
CA VAL A 32 -0.97 1.43 1.07
C VAL A 32 -0.93 1.19 -0.42
N LEU A 33 -1.80 1.83 -1.18
CA LEU A 33 -1.88 1.61 -2.62
C LEU A 33 -0.63 2.20 -3.29
N PRO A 34 0.17 1.39 -4.01
CA PRO A 34 1.35 1.91 -4.66
C PRO A 34 0.94 2.84 -5.79
N GLY A 35 1.69 3.93 -5.95
CA GLY A 35 1.43 4.91 -7.01
C GLY A 35 1.41 4.30 -8.42
N THR A 36 2.15 3.21 -8.64
CA THR A 36 2.12 2.45 -9.90
C THR A 36 0.75 1.80 -10.18
N ALA A 37 0.07 1.27 -9.16
CA ALA A 37 -1.28 0.72 -9.32
C ALA A 37 -2.28 1.83 -9.67
N ILE A 38 -2.16 2.98 -9.00
CA ILE A 38 -3.01 4.15 -9.24
C ILE A 38 -2.76 4.70 -10.64
N ARG A 39 -1.50 4.86 -11.05
CA ARG A 39 -1.11 5.26 -12.40
C ARG A 39 -1.67 4.31 -13.46
N GLY A 40 -1.60 3.00 -13.22
CA GLY A 40 -2.18 1.98 -14.09
C GLY A 40 -3.70 2.11 -14.21
N ALA A 41 -4.40 2.32 -13.08
CA ALA A 41 -5.85 2.52 -13.07
C ALA A 41 -6.26 3.81 -13.82
N LEU A 42 -5.54 4.91 -13.61
CA LEU A 42 -5.75 6.17 -14.33
C LEU A 42 -5.50 6.00 -15.84
N GLY A 43 -4.43 5.32 -16.22
CA GLY A 43 -4.13 5.02 -17.62
C GLY A 43 -5.23 4.17 -18.28
N ALA A 44 -5.71 3.13 -17.59
CA ALA A 44 -6.81 2.30 -18.06
C ALA A 44 -8.15 3.06 -18.14
N ALA A 45 -8.41 4.00 -17.22
CA ALA A 45 -9.59 4.86 -17.29
C ALA A 45 -9.51 5.84 -18.47
N TRP A 46 -8.33 6.41 -18.71
CA TRP A 46 -8.07 7.32 -19.81
C TRP A 46 -8.25 6.65 -21.19
N TRP A 47 -7.75 5.41 -21.35
CA TRP A 47 -7.99 4.59 -22.55
C TRP A 47 -9.46 4.21 -22.78
N ARG A 48 -10.27 4.15 -21.72
CA ARG A 48 -11.70 3.81 -21.81
C ARG A 48 -12.60 5.04 -21.88
N SER A 49 -12.05 6.23 -21.72
CA SER A 49 -12.84 7.46 -21.64
C SER A 49 -13.50 7.75 -22.99
N PRO A 50 -14.85 7.78 -23.07
CA PRO A 50 -15.56 8.01 -24.33
C PRO A 50 -15.30 9.39 -24.95
N GLN A 51 -14.64 10.28 -24.21
CA GLN A 51 -14.36 11.66 -24.62
C GLN A 51 -12.94 11.86 -25.17
N HIS A 52 -12.08 10.83 -25.22
CA HIS A 52 -10.71 10.83 -25.79
C HIS A 52 -10.17 12.22 -26.20
N ARG A 53 -9.98 13.17 -25.27
CA ARG A 53 -9.43 14.49 -25.58
C ARG A 53 -7.92 14.38 -25.74
N TYR A 54 -7.51 13.60 -26.72
CA TYR A 54 -6.23 13.72 -27.36
C TYR A 54 -6.40 14.76 -28.44
N ALA A 55 -5.74 15.90 -28.28
CA ALA A 55 -5.45 16.75 -29.41
C ALA A 55 -4.15 16.22 -30.03
N GLY A 56 -4.24 15.27 -30.97
CA GLY A 56 -3.05 14.70 -31.61
C GLY A 56 -3.32 13.54 -32.56
N SER A 57 -2.38 13.27 -33.45
CA SER A 57 -2.46 12.22 -34.46
C SER A 57 -2.09 10.82 -33.94
N ASP A 58 -1.42 10.72 -32.78
CA ASP A 58 -0.95 9.46 -32.20
C ASP A 58 -1.29 9.36 -30.69
N PRO A 59 -2.38 8.66 -30.32
CA PRO A 59 -2.77 8.44 -28.94
C PRO A 59 -1.74 7.66 -28.11
N GLN A 60 -1.01 6.72 -28.72
CA GLN A 60 -0.03 5.91 -28.02
C GLN A 60 1.17 6.78 -27.60
N ALA A 61 1.69 7.61 -28.51
CA ALA A 61 2.79 8.52 -28.18
C ALA A 61 2.41 9.53 -27.08
N VAL A 62 1.16 10.00 -27.06
CA VAL A 62 0.66 10.87 -25.98
C VAL A 62 0.57 10.12 -24.65
N PHE A 63 0.14 8.85 -24.67
CA PHE A 63 0.10 8.01 -23.47
C PHE A 63 1.48 7.84 -22.88
N ASP A 64 2.44 7.44 -23.71
CA ASP A 64 3.81 7.14 -23.26
C ASP A 64 4.46 8.40 -22.72
N ARG A 65 4.28 9.54 -23.41
CA ARG A 65 4.78 10.83 -22.93
C ARG A 65 4.20 11.18 -21.55
N LEU A 66 2.88 11.01 -21.37
CA LEU A 66 2.23 11.39 -20.13
C LEU A 66 2.49 10.39 -19.00
N PHE A 67 2.08 9.13 -19.17
CA PHE A 67 2.07 8.13 -18.10
C PHE A 67 3.41 7.43 -17.89
N ALA A 68 4.21 7.22 -18.95
CA ALA A 68 5.52 6.60 -18.81
C ALA A 68 6.64 7.63 -18.55
N GLY A 69 6.56 8.81 -19.20
CA GLY A 69 7.61 9.82 -19.17
C GLY A 69 7.43 10.94 -18.12
N ALA A 70 6.24 11.53 -18.04
CA ALA A 70 6.05 12.79 -17.30
C ALA A 70 5.35 12.63 -15.93
N MET A 71 4.46 11.64 -15.79
CA MET A 71 3.62 11.48 -14.61
C MET A 71 4.29 10.61 -13.56
N THR A 72 4.53 11.21 -12.40
CA THR A 72 4.86 10.50 -11.16
C THR A 72 3.64 10.50 -10.26
N VAL A 73 3.23 9.33 -9.79
CA VAL A 73 2.10 9.18 -8.88
C VAL A 73 2.64 8.68 -7.54
N GLY A 74 2.37 9.43 -6.47
CA GLY A 74 2.70 9.02 -5.11
C GLY A 74 1.77 7.89 -4.61
N PRO A 75 2.15 7.16 -3.56
CA PRO A 75 1.27 6.18 -2.95
C PRO A 75 0.03 6.84 -2.33
N ALA A 76 -1.12 6.16 -2.38
CA ALA A 76 -2.31 6.59 -1.65
C ALA A 76 -2.30 5.96 -0.26
N MET A 77 -2.29 6.81 0.76
CA MET A 77 -2.19 6.42 2.15
C MET A 77 -3.58 6.44 2.78
N PRO A 78 -4.02 5.35 3.43
CA PRO A 78 -5.31 5.35 4.10
C PRO A 78 -5.35 6.43 5.17
N VAL A 79 -6.46 7.16 5.23
CA VAL A 79 -6.74 8.16 6.25
C VAL A 79 -8.04 7.81 6.98
N ASN A 80 -7.99 7.77 8.31
CA ASN A 80 -9.17 7.54 9.11
C ASN A 80 -10.01 8.83 9.19
N VAL A 81 -11.17 8.82 8.55
CA VAL A 81 -12.14 9.93 8.58
C VAL A 81 -12.90 9.90 9.91
N GLY A 82 -12.24 10.31 10.99
CA GLY A 82 -12.82 10.32 12.34
C GLY A 82 -11.82 10.19 13.49
N SER A 83 -10.58 9.81 13.20
CA SER A 83 -9.49 9.76 14.20
C SER A 83 -8.25 10.46 13.67
N THR A 84 -7.78 11.48 14.40
CA THR A 84 -6.53 12.19 14.11
C THR A 84 -5.30 11.50 14.68
N SER A 85 -5.48 10.50 15.55
CA SER A 85 -4.41 9.95 16.39
C SER A 85 -3.63 8.82 15.71
N ALA A 86 -4.25 8.09 14.79
CA ALA A 86 -3.65 6.94 14.12
C ALA A 86 -3.44 7.28 12.63
N GLN A 87 -2.19 7.25 12.17
CA GLN A 87 -1.82 7.54 10.78
C GLN A 87 -0.91 6.45 10.24
N ALA A 88 -1.03 6.16 8.94
CA ALA A 88 -0.05 5.37 8.23
C ALA A 88 1.31 6.10 8.24
N ARG A 89 2.39 5.39 8.61
CA ARG A 89 3.75 5.94 8.64
C ARG A 89 4.68 5.10 7.79
N LEU A 90 5.42 5.76 6.90
CA LEU A 90 6.52 5.11 6.21
C LEU A 90 7.70 4.97 7.18
N ILE A 91 8.21 3.75 7.32
CA ILE A 91 9.46 3.48 8.03
C ILE A 91 10.54 3.18 6.96
N PRO A 92 11.43 4.14 6.67
CA PRO A 92 12.48 3.98 5.67
C PRO A 92 13.46 2.86 6.01
N LEU A 93 14.11 2.32 4.98
CA LEU A 93 15.24 1.38 5.14
C LEU A 93 16.46 2.03 5.82
N SER A 94 16.55 3.37 5.83
CA SER A 94 17.61 4.06 6.57
C SER A 94 17.35 4.07 8.07
N TRP A 95 16.15 3.72 8.53
CA TRP A 95 15.82 3.79 9.94
C TRP A 95 16.10 2.48 10.65
N VAL A 96 16.53 2.56 11.90
CA VAL A 96 16.82 1.42 12.76
C VAL A 96 16.17 1.59 14.12
N LYS A 97 15.81 0.47 14.76
CA LYS A 97 15.39 0.43 16.16
C LYS A 97 15.95 -0.80 16.85
N CYS A 98 15.90 -0.83 18.18
CA CYS A 98 16.27 -2.03 18.93
C CYS A 98 15.33 -3.20 18.59
N LYS A 99 15.90 -4.38 18.30
CA LYS A 99 15.14 -5.61 17.98
C LYS A 99 14.34 -6.10 19.18
N TYR A 100 14.94 -6.03 20.38
CA TYR A 100 14.39 -6.54 21.62
C TYR A 100 14.39 -5.44 22.69
N PRO A 101 13.51 -4.44 22.57
CA PRO A 101 13.49 -3.33 23.50
C PRO A 101 13.00 -3.80 24.87
N GLY A 102 13.92 -3.94 25.83
CA GLY A 102 13.59 -4.07 27.25
C GLY A 102 12.99 -2.76 27.80
N GLN A 103 12.66 -2.71 29.09
CA GLN A 103 12.05 -1.52 29.70
C GLN A 103 12.86 -0.22 29.54
N ARG A 104 14.19 -0.33 29.48
CA ARG A 104 15.09 0.82 29.34
C ARG A 104 15.36 1.23 27.89
N CYS A 105 15.05 0.38 26.92
CA CYS A 105 15.36 0.63 25.52
C CYS A 105 14.24 1.39 24.83
N SER A 106 14.60 2.43 24.07
CA SER A 106 13.64 3.10 23.21
C SER A 106 13.07 2.12 22.17
N ARG A 107 11.77 2.26 21.92
CA ARG A 107 11.05 1.58 20.83
C ARG A 107 10.99 2.43 19.56
N GLU A 108 11.55 3.64 19.62
CA GLU A 108 11.52 4.60 18.53
C GLU A 108 12.48 4.23 17.41
N TRP A 109 12.21 4.78 16.24
CA TRP A 109 13.05 4.65 15.07
C TRP A 109 14.07 5.79 15.02
N HIS A 110 15.29 5.46 14.61
CA HIS A 110 16.39 6.41 14.45
C HIS A 110 16.97 6.32 13.04
N ASP A 111 17.32 7.45 12.44
CA ASP A 111 17.94 7.46 11.11
C ASP A 111 19.43 7.09 11.20
N GLN A 112 19.80 5.95 10.61
CA GLN A 112 21.17 5.45 10.59
C GLN A 112 22.08 6.24 9.65
N VAL A 113 21.52 6.96 8.66
CA VAL A 113 22.31 7.81 7.76
C VAL A 113 22.79 9.05 8.51
N ALA A 114 21.93 9.62 9.35
CA ALA A 114 22.28 10.76 10.19
C ALA A 114 23.15 10.37 11.40
N SER A 115 22.92 9.19 11.98
CA SER A 115 23.65 8.69 13.15
C SER A 115 23.89 7.18 13.01
N PRO A 116 25.00 6.76 12.37
CA PRO A 116 25.31 5.36 12.15
C PRO A 116 25.42 4.58 13.46
N ARG A 117 24.75 3.43 13.53
CA ARG A 117 24.75 2.55 14.71
C ARG A 117 24.77 1.09 14.25
N THR A 118 25.66 0.31 14.86
CA THR A 118 25.72 -1.15 14.69
C THR A 118 24.90 -1.87 15.76
N GLU A 119 24.73 -1.25 16.92
CA GLU A 119 24.03 -1.80 18.09
C GLU A 119 23.16 -0.75 18.81
N CYS A 120 22.24 -1.23 19.65
CA CYS A 120 21.40 -0.37 20.46
C CYS A 120 22.25 0.37 21.52
N PRO A 121 22.19 1.72 21.58
CA PRO A 121 23.03 2.49 22.51
C PRO A 121 22.72 2.25 23.99
N THR A 122 21.54 1.68 24.30
CA THR A 122 21.08 1.50 25.68
C THR A 122 21.34 0.11 26.22
N CYS A 123 21.33 -0.92 25.36
CA CYS A 123 21.48 -2.31 25.79
C CYS A 123 22.55 -3.11 25.03
N GLY A 124 23.22 -2.52 24.04
CA GLY A 124 24.14 -3.25 23.14
C GLY A 124 23.45 -4.29 22.25
N GLY A 125 22.11 -4.36 22.26
CA GLY A 125 21.35 -5.35 21.52
C GLY A 125 21.32 -5.10 20.01
N ALA A 126 20.97 -6.15 19.26
CA ALA A 126 20.84 -6.10 17.81
C ALA A 126 19.79 -5.05 17.36
N LEU A 127 20.09 -4.39 16.23
CA LEU A 127 19.16 -3.47 15.58
C LEU A 127 18.34 -4.19 14.49
N VAL A 128 17.14 -3.68 14.23
CA VAL A 128 16.34 -4.03 13.05
C VAL A 128 16.10 -2.81 12.20
N THR A 129 16.23 -3.00 10.89
CA THR A 129 15.98 -1.98 9.89
C THR A 129 14.48 -1.79 9.65
N GLY A 130 14.10 -0.56 9.33
CA GLY A 130 12.77 -0.21 8.88
C GLY A 130 12.39 -0.97 7.64
N LYS A 131 11.10 -1.25 7.45
CA LYS A 131 10.61 -1.95 6.26
C LYS A 131 9.21 -1.49 5.90
N GLY A 132 9.14 -0.45 5.07
CA GLY A 132 7.92 -0.04 4.41
C GLY A 132 6.90 0.62 5.34
N TRP A 133 5.62 0.47 4.99
CA TRP A 133 4.53 1.15 5.67
C TRP A 133 4.11 0.42 6.94
N GLN A 134 4.01 1.17 8.03
CA GLN A 134 3.27 0.79 9.22
C GLN A 134 1.90 1.45 9.15
N VAL A 135 0.87 0.61 9.04
CA VAL A 135 -0.53 1.05 9.16
C VAL A 135 -1.08 0.53 10.50
N PRO A 136 -2.02 1.27 11.12
CA PRO A 136 -2.74 0.76 12.27
C PRO A 136 -3.43 -0.58 11.95
N PRO A 137 -3.29 -1.60 12.83
CA PRO A 137 -3.77 -2.96 12.55
C PRO A 137 -5.28 -3.01 12.36
N GLU A 138 -6.04 -2.12 13.00
CA GLU A 138 -7.50 -2.04 12.91
C GLU A 138 -8.00 -1.59 11.53
N TRP A 139 -7.12 -1.16 10.63
CA TRP A 139 -7.48 -0.81 9.26
C TRP A 139 -7.45 -2.01 8.31
N SER A 140 -6.82 -3.11 8.73
CA SER A 140 -6.76 -4.35 7.98
C SER A 140 -7.95 -5.24 8.33
N LEU A 141 -8.60 -5.79 7.31
CA LEU A 141 -9.69 -6.76 7.44
C LEU A 141 -9.29 -8.04 6.72
N SER A 142 -9.60 -9.19 7.29
CA SER A 142 -9.52 -10.47 6.59
C SER A 142 -10.90 -10.88 6.08
N THR A 143 -10.96 -11.46 4.89
CA THR A 143 -12.18 -12.04 4.32
C THR A 143 -11.88 -13.43 3.80
N THR A 144 -12.54 -14.43 4.36
CA THR A 144 -12.52 -15.81 3.85
C THR A 144 -13.74 -16.04 2.97
N ARG A 145 -13.54 -16.63 1.79
CA ARG A 145 -14.59 -17.04 0.86
C ARG A 145 -14.37 -18.51 0.49
N THR A 146 -15.45 -19.24 0.24
CA THR A 146 -15.39 -20.59 -0.34
C THR A 146 -16.24 -20.60 -1.60
N ALA A 147 -15.84 -21.35 -2.61
CA ALA A 147 -16.78 -21.71 -3.67
C ALA A 147 -17.80 -22.72 -3.12
N LEU A 148 -19.06 -22.56 -3.55
CA LEU A 148 -20.11 -23.53 -3.32
C LEU A 148 -20.45 -24.19 -4.65
N ASP A 149 -20.73 -25.49 -4.65
CA ASP A 149 -21.28 -26.17 -5.81
C ASP A 149 -22.77 -25.83 -6.02
N LYS A 150 -23.36 -26.43 -7.06
CA LYS A 150 -24.77 -26.24 -7.41
C LYS A 150 -25.75 -26.70 -6.32
N ASP A 151 -25.29 -27.53 -5.39
CA ASP A 151 -26.08 -28.11 -4.30
C ASP A 151 -25.81 -27.38 -2.98
N GLY A 152 -25.02 -26.28 -3.01
CA GLY A 152 -24.71 -25.44 -1.87
C GLY A 152 -23.63 -26.01 -0.94
N VAL A 153 -22.90 -27.02 -1.39
CA VAL A 153 -21.82 -27.66 -0.63
C VAL A 153 -20.50 -26.97 -0.95
N ALA A 154 -19.65 -26.78 0.07
CA ALA A 154 -18.32 -26.23 -0.13
C ALA A 154 -17.49 -27.14 -1.04
N VAL A 155 -16.91 -26.56 -2.09
CA VAL A 155 -16.03 -27.30 -3.00
C VAL A 155 -14.65 -27.44 -2.35
N ASP A 156 -14.12 -28.67 -2.37
CA ASP A 156 -12.77 -28.94 -1.89
C ASP A 156 -11.73 -28.07 -2.60
N GLU A 157 -10.72 -27.63 -1.85
CA GLU A 157 -9.60 -26.78 -2.32
C GLU A 157 -9.99 -25.40 -2.89
N GLN A 158 -11.25 -24.98 -2.76
CA GLN A 158 -11.75 -23.69 -3.24
C GLN A 158 -11.98 -22.68 -2.10
N LEU A 159 -11.11 -22.73 -1.08
CA LEU A 159 -11.10 -21.78 0.03
C LEU A 159 -10.12 -20.64 -0.28
N TYR A 160 -10.65 -19.42 -0.35
CA TYR A 160 -9.92 -18.20 -0.67
C TYR A 160 -9.85 -17.29 0.55
N PHE A 161 -8.65 -16.84 0.93
CA PHE A 161 -8.47 -15.83 1.97
C PHE A 161 -7.86 -14.57 1.36
N THR A 162 -8.53 -13.44 1.58
CA THR A 162 -8.11 -12.14 1.08
C THR A 162 -8.10 -11.13 2.22
N GLU A 163 -6.97 -10.47 2.41
CA GLU A 163 -6.90 -9.29 3.27
C GLU A 163 -7.41 -8.05 2.49
N GLY A 164 -7.96 -7.06 3.20
CA GLY A 164 -8.61 -5.88 2.66
C GLY A 164 -8.40 -4.68 3.57
N VAL A 165 -8.54 -3.46 3.05
CA VAL A 165 -8.66 -2.27 3.90
C VAL A 165 -10.15 -1.94 4.05
N ALA A 166 -10.62 -1.71 5.29
CA ALA A 166 -11.98 -1.27 5.56
C ALA A 166 -12.27 0.04 4.80
N GLY A 167 -13.48 0.21 4.26
CA GLY A 167 -13.86 1.38 3.46
C GLY A 167 -13.54 2.70 4.18
N GLN A 168 -12.40 3.28 3.86
CA GLN A 168 -11.87 4.52 4.41
C GLN A 168 -11.31 5.34 3.25
N ARG A 169 -11.38 6.66 3.36
CA ARG A 169 -10.76 7.55 2.36
C ARG A 169 -9.25 7.25 2.30
N VAL A 170 -8.69 7.24 1.10
CA VAL A 170 -7.26 6.98 0.82
C VAL A 170 -6.73 8.09 -0.07
#